data_AF-A0A940CAW9-F1
#
_entry.id   AF-A0A940CAW9-F1
#
_cell.length_a   1.000
_cell.length_b   1.000
_cell.length_c   1.000
_cell.angle_alpha   90.00
_cell.angle_beta   90.00
_cell.angle_gamma   90.00
#
_symmetry.space_group_name_H-M   'P 1'
#
loop_
_entity.id
_entity.type
_entity.pdbx_description
1 polymer ?
#
loop_
_entity_poly.entity_id
_entity_poly.type
_entity_poly.pdbx_seq_one_letter_code
_entity_poly.pdbx_strand_id
1 'polypeptide(L)'
;MKKILKDTCILAALMILSVFAVSVIWSGITEEIGLVLKLFLLAFILSVTNYFFDEYIYLSIVMSYIVKYLAITGIVMLFGFIAGWFYPSNFWMAFIYVGIVLVLAYSIDSFRVKKDIAYINNRIADRASKNEVTENQ
;
A
#
# COMPACT_ATOMS: atom_id res chain seq x y z
N MET A 1 -8.12 11.74 16.85
CA MET A 1 -8.33 10.41 16.23
C MET A 1 -7.05 9.70 15.79
N LYS A 2 -6.08 10.36 15.14
CA LYS A 2 -4.82 9.71 14.70
C LYS A 2 -3.97 9.07 15.82
N LYS A 3 -3.97 9.66 17.03
CA LYS A 3 -3.13 9.20 18.16
C LYS A 3 -3.63 7.88 18.77
N ILE A 4 -4.93 7.80 19.09
CA ILE A 4 -5.55 6.57 19.62
C ILE A 4 -5.38 5.42 18.64
N LEU A 5 -5.65 5.64 17.35
CA LEU A 5 -5.53 4.59 16.33
C LEU A 5 -4.08 4.11 16.17
N LYS A 6 -3.10 5.02 16.26
CA LYS A 6 -1.68 4.68 16.28
C LYS A 6 -1.30 3.87 17.52
N ASP A 7 -1.73 4.31 18.70
CA ASP A 7 -1.39 3.64 19.97
C ASP A 7 -2.01 2.24 20.04
N THR A 8 -3.26 2.08 19.60
CA THR A 8 -3.92 0.77 19.49
C THR A 8 -3.22 -0.14 18.48
N CYS A 9 -2.79 0.38 17.33
CA CYS A 9 -2.07 -0.40 16.32
C CYS A 9 -0.69 -0.86 16.81
N ILE A 10 0.02 0.01 17.54
CA ILE A 10 1.30 -0.32 18.19
C ILE A 10 1.09 -1.40 19.26
N LEU A 11 0.06 -1.27 20.10
CA LEU A 11 -0.26 -2.26 21.14
C LEU A 11 -0.61 -3.63 20.52
N ALA A 12 -1.39 -3.64 19.44
CA ALA A 12 -1.72 -4.85 18.71
C ALA A 12 -0.48 -5.50 18.08
N ALA A 13 0.40 -4.72 17.44
CA ALA A 13 1.65 -5.21 16.90
C ALA A 13 2.55 -5.81 18.00
N LEU A 14 2.64 -5.15 19.17
CA LEU A 14 3.37 -5.66 20.34
C LEU A 14 2.79 -6.97 20.84
N MET A 15 1.46 -7.10 20.97
CA MET A 15 0.83 -8.35 21.38
C MET A 15 1.11 -9.48 20.39
N ILE A 16 0.96 -9.23 19.09
CA ILE A 16 1.23 -10.23 18.05
C ILE A 16 2.70 -10.66 18.10
N LEU A 17 3.64 -9.71 18.22
CA LEU A 17 5.06 -10.00 18.35
C LEU A 17 5.36 -10.85 19.59
N SER A 18 4.72 -10.53 20.72
CA SER A 18 4.91 -11.24 21.99
C SER A 18 4.44 -12.68 21.90
N VAL A 19 3.22 -12.90 21.39
CA VAL A 19 2.66 -14.24 21.20
C VAL A 19 3.52 -15.03 20.22
N PHE A 20 3.93 -14.41 19.11
CA PHE A 20 4.79 -15.05 18.13
C PHE A 20 6.15 -15.45 18.70
N ALA A 21 6.79 -14.57 19.48
CA ALA A 21 8.07 -14.87 20.13
C ALA A 21 7.95 -16.05 21.11
N VAL A 22 6.89 -16.09 21.91
CA VAL A 22 6.62 -17.21 22.82
C VAL A 22 6.37 -18.50 22.03
N SER A 23 5.61 -18.45 20.94
CA SER A 23 5.38 -19.61 20.06
C SER A 23 6.68 -20.15 19.45
N VAL A 24 7.60 -19.28 19.04
CA VAL A 24 8.92 -19.67 18.51
C VAL A 24 9.78 -20.32 19.59
N ILE A 25 9.79 -19.77 20.81
CA ILE A 25 10.58 -20.31 21.93
C ILE A 25 10.05 -21.69 22.36
N TRP A 26 8.73 -21.87 22.37
CA TRP A 26 8.10 -23.11 22.87
C TRP A 26 8.06 -24.22 21.82
N SER A 27 7.63 -23.91 20.60
CA SER A 27 7.38 -24.91 19.54
C SER A 27 8.54 -25.02 18.54
N GLY A 28 9.55 -24.17 18.62
CA GLY A 28 10.62 -24.08 17.63
C GLY A 28 10.15 -23.48 16.30
N ILE A 29 10.99 -23.57 15.26
CA ILE A 29 10.63 -23.11 13.91
C ILE A 29 9.87 -24.23 13.19
N THR A 30 8.54 -24.17 13.24
CA THR A 30 7.66 -25.01 12.41
C THR A 30 7.51 -24.44 11.00
N GLU A 31 6.95 -25.22 10.08
CA GLU A 31 6.70 -24.76 8.71
C GLU A 31 5.79 -23.52 8.66
N GLU A 32 4.77 -23.44 9.53
CA GLU A 32 3.87 -22.29 9.56
C GLU A 32 4.58 -21.03 10.10
N ILE A 33 5.36 -21.19 11.18
CA ILE A 33 6.17 -20.10 11.75
C ILE A 33 7.20 -19.61 10.74
N GLY A 34 7.83 -20.53 10.00
CA GLY A 34 8.74 -20.21 8.90
C GLY A 34 8.07 -19.42 7.78
N LEU A 35 6.80 -19.74 7.45
CA LEU A 35 6.02 -18.99 6.47
C LEU A 35 5.72 -17.57 6.98
N VAL A 36 5.32 -17.41 8.25
CA VAL A 36 5.09 -16.09 8.85
C VAL A 36 6.36 -15.24 8.84
N LEU A 37 7.52 -15.81 9.16
CA LEU A 37 8.81 -15.11 9.08
C LEU A 37 9.15 -14.68 7.65
N LYS A 38 8.91 -15.54 6.65
CA LYS A 38 9.11 -15.20 5.23
C LYS A 38 8.19 -14.06 4.79
N LEU A 39 6.91 -14.07 5.20
CA LEU A 39 5.97 -12.98 4.91
C LEU A 39 6.37 -11.68 5.61
N PHE A 40 6.82 -11.75 6.86
CA PHE A 40 7.31 -10.59 7.60
C PHE A 40 8.53 -9.97 6.93
N LEU A 41 9.50 -10.78 6.51
CA LEU A 41 10.70 -10.32 5.79
C LEU A 41 10.31 -9.68 4.45
N LEU A 42 9.40 -10.28 3.69
CA LEU A 42 8.88 -9.69 2.45
C LEU A 42 8.22 -8.34 2.71
N ALA A 43 7.34 -8.25 3.71
CA ALA A 43 6.67 -7.00 4.07
C ALA A 43 7.67 -5.90 4.45
N PHE A 44 8.72 -6.25 5.18
CA PHE A 44 9.81 -5.34 5.52
C PHE A 44 10.54 -4.83 4.27
N ILE A 45 10.96 -5.73 3.37
CA ILE A 45 11.64 -5.36 2.11
C ILE A 45 10.75 -4.43 1.26
N LEU A 46 9.46 -4.74 1.15
CA LEU A 46 8.50 -3.92 0.39
C LEU A 46 8.33 -2.54 1.02
N SER A 47 8.24 -2.45 2.34
CA SER A 47 8.12 -1.16 3.04
C SER A 47 9.36 -0.30 2.85
N VAL A 48 10.55 -0.89 2.97
CA VAL A 48 11.82 -0.20 2.75
C VAL A 48 11.93 0.27 1.30
N THR A 49 11.60 -0.60 0.35
CA THR A 49 11.58 -0.27 -1.08
C THR A 49 10.64 0.90 -1.36
N ASN A 50 9.41 0.85 -0.83
CA ASN A 50 8.46 1.93 -1.04
C ASN A 50 8.94 3.26 -0.45
N TYR A 51 9.58 3.23 0.73
CA TYR A 51 10.21 4.41 1.31
C TYR A 51 11.29 5.00 0.39
N PHE A 52 12.16 4.17 -0.19
CA PHE A 52 13.16 4.62 -1.16
C PHE A 52 12.52 5.20 -2.43
N PHE A 53 11.44 4.60 -2.94
CA PHE A 53 10.73 5.18 -4.09
C PHE A 53 10.12 6.54 -3.77
N ASP A 54 9.56 6.73 -2.58
CA ASP A 54 8.98 8.00 -2.14
C ASP A 54 10.04 9.09 -1.94
N GLU A 55 11.22 8.74 -1.43
CA GLU A 55 12.28 9.70 -1.12
C GLU A 55 13.08 10.12 -2.37
N TYR A 56 13.39 9.19 -3.27
CA TYR A 56 14.36 9.42 -4.35
C TYR A 56 13.74 9.61 -5.74
N ILE A 57 12.46 9.27 -5.95
CA ILE A 57 11.85 9.32 -7.29
C ILE A 57 10.78 10.41 -7.39
N TYR A 58 11.17 11.54 -7.99
CA TYR A 58 10.26 12.61 -8.38
C TYR A 58 9.66 12.36 -9.76
N LEU A 59 8.72 11.43 -9.85
CA LEU A 59 7.92 11.18 -11.07
C LEU A 59 6.53 11.80 -10.94
N SER A 60 5.86 11.99 -12.08
CA SER A 60 4.43 12.30 -12.07
C SER A 60 3.66 11.21 -11.31
N ILE A 61 2.58 11.58 -10.62
CA ILE A 61 1.80 10.68 -9.75
C ILE A 61 1.53 9.33 -10.45
N VAL A 62 1.06 9.36 -11.69
CA VAL A 62 0.72 8.16 -12.47
C VAL A 62 1.96 7.30 -12.77
N MET A 63 3.08 7.91 -13.19
CA MET A 63 4.31 7.15 -13.48
C MET A 63 4.94 6.58 -12.22
N SER A 64 4.89 7.30 -11.09
CA SER A 64 5.36 6.80 -9.81
C SER A 64 4.64 5.50 -9.42
N TYR A 65 3.31 5.46 -9.56
CA TYR A 65 2.53 4.25 -9.28
C TYR A 65 2.86 3.09 -10.23
N ILE A 66 3.00 3.35 -11.53
CA ILE A 66 3.36 2.31 -12.50
C ILE A 66 4.72 1.69 -12.17
N VAL A 67 5.72 2.53 -11.90
CA VAL A 67 7.08 2.06 -11.57
C VAL A 67 7.08 1.31 -10.24
N LYS A 68 6.40 1.82 -9.21
CA LYS A 68 6.26 1.13 -7.92
C LYS A 68 5.60 -0.23 -8.07
N TYR A 69 4.53 -0.30 -8.86
CA TYR A 69 3.83 -1.57 -9.11
C TYR A 69 4.77 -2.60 -9.75
N LEU A 70 5.47 -2.23 -10.83
CA LEU A 70 6.41 -3.13 -11.50
C LEU A 70 7.55 -3.57 -10.58
N ALA A 71 8.11 -2.64 -9.79
CA ALA A 71 9.18 -2.94 -8.84
C ALA A 71 8.71 -3.90 -7.73
N ILE A 72 7.56 -3.62 -7.12
CA ILE A 72 6.97 -4.46 -6.07
C ILE A 72 6.65 -5.85 -6.62
N THR A 73 6.02 -5.94 -7.80
CA THR A 73 5.73 -7.23 -8.45
C THR A 73 7.01 -8.01 -8.72
N GLY A 74 8.06 -7.36 -9.23
CA GLY A 74 9.37 -7.99 -9.44
C GLY A 74 9.99 -8.52 -8.14
N ILE A 75 9.95 -7.74 -7.06
CA ILE A 75 10.47 -8.15 -5.75
C ILE A 75 9.69 -9.33 -5.17
N VAL A 76 8.35 -9.29 -5.23
CA VAL A 76 7.50 -10.39 -4.75
C VAL A 76 7.81 -11.65 -5.54
N MET A 77 7.89 -11.57 -6.87
CA MET A 77 8.24 -12.69 -7.76
C MET A 77 9.62 -13.28 -7.43
N LEU A 78 10.65 -12.45 -7.30
CA LEU A 78 12.00 -12.90 -6.95
C LEU A 78 12.04 -13.55 -5.57
N PHE A 79 11.48 -12.88 -4.55
CA PHE A 79 11.45 -13.39 -3.19
C PHE A 79 10.71 -14.71 -3.11
N GLY A 80 9.57 -14.79 -3.76
CA GLY A 80 8.75 -15.99 -3.83
C GLY A 80 9.44 -17.17 -4.50
N PHE A 81 10.31 -16.91 -5.46
CA PHE A 81 11.09 -17.94 -6.16
C PHE A 81 12.16 -18.51 -5.23
N ILE A 82 12.90 -17.62 -4.55
CA ILE A 82 13.91 -17.98 -3.54
C ILE A 82 13.26 -18.71 -2.37
N ALA A 83 12.09 -18.27 -1.92
CA ALA A 83 11.37 -18.84 -0.79
C ALA A 83 10.66 -20.17 -1.11
N GLY A 84 10.66 -20.58 -2.39
CA GLY A 84 10.05 -21.83 -2.88
C GLY A 84 8.53 -21.80 -2.95
N TRP A 85 7.89 -20.63 -2.94
CA TRP A 85 6.42 -20.51 -2.88
C TRP A 85 5.70 -20.99 -4.14
N PHE A 86 6.39 -20.99 -5.29
CA PHE A 86 5.82 -21.35 -6.59
C PHE A 86 5.79 -22.85 -6.87
N TYR A 87 6.71 -23.60 -6.28
CA TYR A 87 6.93 -25.00 -6.66
C TYR A 87 5.90 -25.98 -6.10
N PRO A 88 5.30 -25.77 -4.91
CA PRO A 88 4.28 -26.68 -4.39
C PRO A 88 2.82 -26.19 -4.53
N SER A 89 2.55 -24.94 -4.95
CA SER A 89 1.17 -24.40 -4.94
C SER A 89 0.93 -23.28 -5.95
N ASN A 90 -0.28 -23.28 -6.55
CA ASN A 90 -0.85 -22.22 -7.39
C ASN A 90 -1.15 -20.91 -6.62
N PHE A 91 -0.55 -20.69 -5.45
CA PHE A 91 -0.75 -19.50 -4.61
C PHE A 91 -0.44 -18.19 -5.36
N TRP A 92 0.37 -18.27 -6.41
CA TRP A 92 0.70 -17.17 -7.32
C TRP A 92 -0.48 -16.61 -8.09
N MET A 93 -1.51 -17.43 -8.33
CA MET A 93 -2.75 -16.93 -8.93
C MET A 93 -3.48 -15.95 -8.00
N ALA A 94 -3.33 -16.05 -6.67
CA ALA A 94 -3.95 -15.10 -5.75
C ALA A 94 -3.43 -13.67 -5.96
N PHE A 95 -2.14 -13.50 -6.27
CA PHE A 95 -1.58 -12.19 -6.60
C PHE A 95 -2.13 -11.60 -7.90
N ILE A 96 -2.39 -12.45 -8.90
CA ILE A 96 -3.01 -12.02 -10.18
C ILE A 96 -4.46 -11.57 -9.93
N TYR A 97 -5.24 -12.33 -9.17
CA TYR A 97 -6.63 -11.98 -8.86
C TYR A 97 -6.74 -10.70 -8.02
N VAL A 98 -5.90 -10.57 -6.98
CA VAL A 98 -5.87 -9.37 -6.14
C VAL A 98 -5.39 -8.14 -6.94
N GLY A 99 -4.44 -8.32 -7.86
CA GLY A 99 -3.96 -7.25 -8.73
C GLY A 99 -5.06 -6.61 -9.58
N ILE A 100 -5.93 -7.42 -10.18
CA ILE A 100 -7.07 -6.93 -10.97
C ILE A 100 -8.05 -6.15 -10.10
N VAL A 101 -8.40 -6.67 -8.93
CA VAL A 101 -9.29 -6.00 -7.97
C VAL A 101 -8.70 -4.66 -7.52
N LEU A 102 -7.40 -4.62 -7.27
CA LEU A 102 -6.70 -3.42 -6.81
C LEU A 102 -6.65 -2.34 -7.90
N VAL A 103 -6.40 -2.71 -9.16
CA VAL A 103 -6.45 -1.79 -10.31
C VAL A 103 -7.85 -1.19 -10.48
N LEU A 104 -8.89 -2.00 -10.34
CA LEU A 104 -10.29 -1.53 -10.42
C LEU A 104 -10.62 -0.57 -9.27
N ALA A 105 -10.26 -0.93 -8.03
CA ALA A 105 -10.49 -0.09 -6.87
C ALA A 105 -9.78 1.27 -7.00
N TYR A 106 -8.51 1.28 -7.43
CA TYR A 106 -7.74 2.50 -7.61
C TYR A 106 -8.24 3.37 -8.77
N SER A 107 -8.70 2.74 -9.85
CA SER A 107 -9.29 3.47 -10.98
C SER A 107 -10.53 4.24 -10.52
N ILE A 108 -11.41 3.59 -9.75
CA ILE A 108 -12.60 4.22 -9.18
C ILE A 108 -12.23 5.40 -8.27
N ASP A 109 -11.22 5.23 -7.42
CA ASP A 109 -10.79 6.28 -6.50
C ASP A 109 -10.17 7.47 -7.24
N SER A 110 -9.37 7.22 -8.28
CA SER A 110 -8.81 8.28 -9.13
C SER A 110 -9.90 9.10 -9.85
N PHE A 111 -10.97 8.45 -10.31
CA PHE A 111 -12.12 9.16 -10.89
C PHE A 111 -12.84 10.05 -9.88
N ARG A 112 -12.99 9.59 -8.63
CA ARG A 112 -13.58 10.40 -7.55
C ARG A 112 -12.72 11.61 -7.21
N VAL A 113 -11.41 11.42 -7.04
CA VAL A 113 -10.48 12.51 -6.74
C VAL A 113 -10.47 13.55 -7.85
N LYS A 114 -10.46 13.15 -9.13
CA LYS A 114 -10.58 14.11 -10.24
C LYS A 114 -11.89 14.89 -10.22
N LYS A 115 -12.99 14.23 -9.87
CA LYS A 115 -14.31 14.87 -9.78
C LYS A 115 -14.36 15.89 -8.63
N ASP A 116 -13.74 15.58 -7.50
CA ASP A 116 -13.65 16.49 -6.36
C ASP A 116 -12.77 17.70 -6.67
N ILE A 117 -11.63 17.51 -7.34
CA ILE A 117 -10.77 18.63 -7.79
C ILE A 117 -11.52 19.53 -8.77
N ALA A 118 -12.23 18.94 -9.75
CA ALA A 118 -13.03 19.70 -10.71
C ALA A 118 -14.17 20.48 -10.03
N TYR A 119 -14.83 19.86 -9.05
CA TYR A 119 -15.87 20.50 -8.26
C TYR A 119 -15.33 21.69 -7.45
N ILE A 120 -14.17 21.54 -6.80
CA ILE A 120 -13.52 22.62 -6.05
C ILE A 120 -13.12 23.76 -6.97
N ASN A 121 -12.49 23.47 -8.13
CA ASN A 121 -12.10 24.49 -9.09
C ASN A 121 -13.30 25.29 -9.62
N ASN A 122 -14.41 24.61 -9.96
CA ASN A 122 -15.63 25.30 -10.40
C ASN A 122 -16.21 26.20 -9.30
N ARG A 123 -16.20 25.75 -8.03
CA ARG A 123 -16.64 26.55 -6.88
C ARG A 123 -15.76 27.78 -6.63
N ILE A 124 -14.47 27.70 -6.92
CA ILE A 124 -13.54 28.83 -6.81
C ILE A 124 -13.79 29.82 -7.96
N ALA A 125 -13.95 29.32 -9.18
CA ALA A 125 -14.26 30.14 -10.36
C ALA A 125 -15.59 30.91 -10.20
N ASP A 126 -16.65 30.25 -9.72
CA ASP A 126 -17.95 30.87 -9.45
C ASP A 126 -17.89 31.95 -8.35
N ARG A 127 -16.94 31.84 -7.40
CA ARG A 127 -16.75 32.87 -6.38
C ARG A 127 -15.94 34.05 -6.90
N ALA A 128 -14.95 33.80 -7.76
CA ALA A 128 -14.15 34.84 -8.38
C ALA A 128 -15.01 35.72 -9.31
N SER A 129 -15.83 35.10 -10.16
CA SER A 129 -16.75 35.83 -11.06
C SER A 129 -17.80 36.64 -10.31
N LYS A 130 -18.28 36.15 -9.16
CA LYS A 130 -19.27 36.87 -8.35
C LYS A 130 -18.69 38.10 -7.63
N ASN A 131 -17.39 38.08 -7.30
CA ASN A 131 -16.72 39.24 -6.71
C ASN A 131 -16.45 40.35 -7.74
N GLU A 132 -16.10 40.02 -8.99
CA GLU A 132 -15.92 41.00 -10.08
C GLU A 132 -17.22 41.74 -10.46
N VAL A 133 -18.38 41.12 -10.28
CA VAL A 133 -19.70 41.75 -10.50
C VAL A 133 -20.06 42.73 -9.38
N THR A 134 -19.47 42.58 -8.18
CA THR A 134 -19.78 43.43 -7.02
C THR A 134 -18.86 44.66 -6.92
N GLU A 135 -17.67 44.64 -7.54
CA GLU A 135 -16.76 45.80 -7.62
C GLU A 135 -17.09 46.78 -8.76
N ASN A 136 -17.93 46.38 -9.72
CA ASN A 136 -18.34 47.21 -10.87
C ASN A 136 -19.74 47.85 -10.73
N GLN A 137 -20.33 47.83 -9.52
CA GLN A 137 -21.56 48.55 -9.16
C GLN A 137 -21.24 49.59 -8.09
#